data_AF-A0AAW8VC15-F1
#
_entry.id   AF-A0AAW8VC15-F1
#
_cell.length_a   1.000
_cell.length_b   1.000
_cell.length_c   1.000
_cell.angle_alpha   90.00
_cell.angle_beta   90.00
_cell.angle_gamma   90.00
#
_symmetry.space_group_name_H-M   'P 1'
#
loop_
_entity.id
_entity.type
_entity.pdbx_description
1 polymer ?
#
loop_
_entity_poly.entity_id
_entity_poly.type
_entity_poly.pdbx_seq_one_letter_code
_entity_poly.pdbx_strand_id
1 'polypeptide(L)'
;MAVFFAGRVQLKGLPTASHCAEQLKMSSSYFVDLLKHDTGKTFHEYVQFKRIEIAKNWLTKTDKSILQIANGLGFSSSRYFSLLFKRISGCTPDEYRQPN
;
A
#
# COMPACT_ATOMS: atom_id res chain seq x y z
N MET A 1 -7.25 -16.56 -11.29
CA MET A 1 -7.80 -15.21 -11.56
C MET A 1 -7.00 -14.08 -10.87
N ALA A 2 -5.71 -14.28 -10.54
CA ALA A 2 -4.92 -13.34 -9.72
C ALA A 2 -4.26 -12.15 -10.47
N VAL A 3 -4.63 -11.92 -11.74
CA VAL A 3 -3.95 -10.94 -12.62
C VAL A 3 -4.63 -9.58 -12.72
N PHE A 4 -5.84 -9.41 -12.16
CA PHE A 4 -6.63 -8.20 -12.42
C PHE A 4 -6.29 -7.00 -11.52
N PHE A 5 -5.81 -7.23 -10.30
CA PHE A 5 -5.69 -6.17 -9.28
C PHE A 5 -4.32 -5.49 -9.22
N ALA A 6 -3.25 -6.16 -9.66
CA ALA A 6 -1.89 -5.71 -9.39
C ALA A 6 -1.50 -4.40 -10.11
N GLY A 7 -2.17 -4.04 -11.20
CA GLY A 7 -1.72 -2.96 -12.08
C GLY A 7 -2.71 -1.84 -12.44
N ARG A 8 -4.00 -1.93 -12.08
CA ARG A 8 -5.02 -0.97 -12.56
C ARG A 8 -5.47 0.08 -11.54
N VAL A 9 -5.30 -0.19 -10.25
CA VAL A 9 -5.70 0.77 -9.21
C VAL A 9 -4.55 1.72 -8.93
N GLN A 10 -4.66 2.95 -9.46
CA GLN A 10 -3.76 4.03 -9.08
C GLN A 10 -4.24 4.63 -7.75
N LEU A 11 -3.50 4.37 -6.68
CA LEU A 11 -3.77 4.96 -5.37
C LEU A 11 -3.26 6.40 -5.34
N LYS A 12 -4.08 7.34 -5.81
CA LYS A 12 -3.82 8.77 -5.69
C LYS A 12 -4.51 9.28 -4.41
N GLY A 13 -3.76 9.47 -3.33
CA GLY A 13 -4.29 9.89 -2.03
C GLY A 13 -4.80 8.74 -1.15
N LEU A 14 -5.69 9.02 -0.20
CA LEU A 14 -6.39 8.03 0.65
C LEU A 14 -7.50 7.37 -0.19
N PRO A 15 -7.26 6.18 -0.77
CA PRO A 15 -8.22 5.55 -1.66
C PRO A 15 -9.32 4.89 -0.81
N THR A 16 -10.57 5.22 -1.11
CA THR A 16 -11.73 4.53 -0.53
C THR A 16 -12.11 3.32 -1.38
N ALA A 17 -12.76 2.32 -0.78
CA ALA A 17 -13.21 1.13 -1.51
C ALA A 17 -14.11 1.51 -2.68
N SER A 18 -14.97 2.52 -2.49
CA SER A 18 -15.83 3.06 -3.54
C SER A 18 -15.04 3.65 -4.70
N HIS A 19 -13.97 4.42 -4.44
CA HIS A 19 -13.14 4.99 -5.50
C HIS A 19 -12.46 3.92 -6.36
N CYS A 20 -11.93 2.87 -5.72
CA CYS A 20 -11.33 1.74 -6.44
C CYS A 20 -12.38 0.94 -7.23
N ALA A 21 -13.56 0.76 -6.66
CA ALA A 21 -14.66 0.06 -7.30
C ALA A 21 -15.19 0.84 -8.52
N GLU A 22 -15.31 2.16 -8.43
CA GLU A 22 -15.66 3.04 -9.56
C GLU A 22 -14.63 2.95 -10.70
N GLN A 23 -13.32 2.99 -10.39
CA GLN A 23 -12.27 2.83 -11.41
C GLN A 23 -12.35 1.48 -12.13
N LEU A 24 -12.81 0.44 -11.43
CA LEU A 24 -12.97 -0.91 -11.97
C LEU A 24 -14.39 -1.19 -12.49
N LYS A 25 -15.26 -0.18 -12.55
CA LYS A 25 -16.67 -0.28 -12.97
C LYS A 25 -17.43 -1.39 -12.24
N MET A 26 -17.22 -1.53 -10.94
CA MET A 26 -17.90 -2.51 -10.09
C MET A 26 -18.47 -1.85 -8.83
N SER A 27 -19.40 -2.52 -8.17
CA SER A 27 -19.94 -2.06 -6.89
C SER A 27 -18.90 -2.18 -5.77
N SER A 28 -18.88 -1.23 -4.85
CA SER A 28 -17.97 -1.21 -3.69
C SER A 28 -18.01 -2.51 -2.88
N SER A 29 -19.21 -3.06 -2.65
CA SER A 29 -19.41 -4.35 -1.96
C SER A 29 -18.77 -5.51 -2.72
N TYR A 30 -19.00 -5.61 -4.04
CA TYR A 30 -18.41 -6.65 -4.87
C TYR A 30 -16.88 -6.54 -4.94
N PHE A 31 -16.34 -5.32 -4.98
CA PHE A 31 -14.91 -5.09 -4.93
C PHE A 31 -14.30 -5.56 -3.61
N VAL A 32 -14.93 -5.25 -2.47
CA VAL A 32 -14.45 -5.68 -1.15
C VAL A 32 -14.54 -7.20 -0.98
N ASP A 33 -15.63 -7.82 -1.42
CA ASP A 33 -15.80 -9.27 -1.40
C ASP A 33 -14.77 -9.97 -2.30
N LEU A 34 -14.59 -9.48 -3.53
CA LEU A 34 -13.62 -10.02 -4.47
C LEU A 34 -12.19 -9.86 -3.95
N LEU A 35 -11.86 -8.70 -3.39
CA LEU A 35 -10.55 -8.45 -2.79
C LEU A 35 -10.29 -9.39 -1.62
N LYS A 36 -11.29 -9.58 -0.74
CA LYS A 36 -11.18 -10.50 0.39
C LYS A 36 -11.06 -11.95 -0.09
N HIS A 37 -11.78 -12.33 -1.14
CA HIS A 37 -11.71 -13.66 -1.73
C HIS A 37 -10.36 -13.93 -2.42
N ASP A 38 -9.82 -12.96 -3.16
CA ASP A 38 -8.57 -13.12 -3.92
C ASP A 38 -7.32 -12.96 -3.06
N THR A 39 -7.29 -11.97 -2.17
CA THR A 39 -6.10 -11.65 -1.35
C THR A 39 -6.16 -12.13 0.09
N GLY A 40 -7.33 -12.58 0.55
CA GLY A 40 -7.59 -12.94 1.95
C GLY A 40 -7.64 -11.75 2.90
N LYS A 41 -7.51 -10.51 2.40
CA LYS A 41 -7.30 -9.29 3.20
C LYS A 41 -8.49 -8.36 3.12
N THR A 42 -8.70 -7.61 4.19
CA THR A 42 -9.66 -6.50 4.16
C THR A 42 -9.16 -5.37 3.25
N PHE A 43 -10.07 -4.53 2.75
CA PHE A 43 -9.70 -3.36 1.95
C PHE A 43 -8.69 -2.46 2.66
N HIS A 44 -8.88 -2.24 3.96
CA HIS A 44 -7.96 -1.44 4.74
C HIS A 44 -6.56 -2.05 4.76
N GLU A 45 -6.42 -3.35 5.00
CA GLU A 45 -5.13 -4.05 4.95
C GLU A 45 -4.50 -3.99 3.56
N TYR A 46 -5.29 -4.12 2.50
CA TYR A 46 -4.79 -3.99 1.13
C TYR A 46 -4.25 -2.60 0.84
N VAL A 47 -4.94 -1.54 1.28
CA VAL A 47 -4.45 -0.16 1.15
C VAL A 47 -3.14 0.01 1.90
N GLN A 48 -3.04 -0.49 3.13
CA GLN A 48 -1.79 -0.46 3.89
C GLN A 48 -0.67 -1.22 3.16
N PHE A 49 -0.96 -2.41 2.65
CA PHE A 49 -0.02 -3.22 1.87
C PHE A 49 0.49 -2.48 0.64
N LYS A 50 -0.41 -1.91 -0.17
CA LYS A 50 -0.04 -1.15 -1.35
C LYS A 50 0.77 0.11 -1.02
N ARG A 51 0.44 0.82 0.06
CA ARG A 51 1.26 1.96 0.53
C ARG A 51 2.68 1.52 0.88
N ILE A 52 2.83 0.36 1.52
CA ILE A 52 4.16 -0.21 1.81
C ILE A 52 4.87 -0.65 0.53
N GLU A 53 4.19 -1.25 -0.46
CA GLU A 53 4.81 -1.56 -1.76
C GLU A 53 5.36 -0.31 -2.46
N ILE A 54 4.59 0.79 -2.46
CA ILE A 54 5.05 2.07 -3.01
C ILE A 54 6.24 2.60 -2.21
N ALA A 55 6.18 2.49 -0.88
CA ALA A 55 7.28 2.88 0.01
C ALA A 55 8.57 2.13 -0.31
N LYS A 56 8.51 0.81 -0.53
CA LYS A 56 9.66 -0.01 -0.94
C LYS A 56 10.30 0.54 -2.21
N ASN A 57 9.49 0.80 -3.24
CA ASN A 57 9.96 1.36 -4.49
C ASN A 57 10.54 2.78 -4.31
N TRP A 58 10.02 3.60 -3.39
CA TRP A 58 10.61 4.90 -3.07
C TRP A 58 11.92 4.79 -2.30
N LEU A 59 12.05 3.84 -1.37
CA LEU A 59 13.29 3.59 -0.63
C LEU A 59 14.43 3.17 -1.56
N THR A 60 14.13 2.41 -2.63
CA THR A 60 15.15 1.96 -3.59
C THR A 60 15.41 2.94 -4.73
N LYS A 61 14.45 3.81 -5.07
CA LYS A 61 14.57 4.74 -6.22
C LYS A 61 14.82 6.19 -5.84
N THR A 62 14.72 6.55 -4.56
CA THR A 62 14.85 7.94 -4.11
C THR A 62 15.68 8.01 -2.83
N ASP A 63 16.34 9.15 -2.63
CA ASP A 63 17.12 9.40 -1.41
C ASP A 63 16.26 9.95 -0.25
N LYS A 64 14.92 9.96 -0.40
CA LYS A 64 13.99 10.57 0.57
C LYS A 64 14.13 9.94 1.95
N SER A 65 14.08 10.76 2.99
CA SER A 65 14.10 10.25 4.36
C SER A 65 12.83 9.44 4.67
N ILE A 66 12.90 8.53 5.65
CA ILE A 66 11.74 7.74 6.10
C ILE A 66 10.56 8.65 6.46
N LEU A 67 10.84 9.80 7.07
CA LEU A 67 9.82 10.81 7.39
C LEU A 67 9.16 11.40 6.13
N GLN A 68 9.94 11.73 5.09
CA GLN A 68 9.41 12.23 3.82
C GLN A 68 8.57 11.18 3.09
N ILE A 69 9.00 9.92 3.12
CA ILE A 69 8.26 8.81 2.52
C ILE A 69 6.94 8.60 3.27
N ALA A 70 6.98 8.56 4.61
CA ALA A 70 5.79 8.45 5.45
C ALA A 70 4.79 9.57 5.17
N ASN A 71 5.25 10.82 5.15
CA ASN A 71 4.42 11.98 4.84
C ASN A 71 3.84 11.92 3.42
N GLY A 72 4.65 11.58 2.41
CA GLY A 72 4.19 11.48 1.02
C GLY A 72 3.18 10.35 0.79
N LEU A 73 3.17 9.33 1.64
CA LEU A 73 2.19 8.25 1.64
C LEU A 73 0.98 8.55 2.54
N GLY A 74 0.92 9.72 3.19
CA GLY A 74 -0.18 10.13 4.07
C GLY A 74 -0.17 9.47 5.45
N PHE A 75 0.99 9.04 5.95
CA PHE A 75 1.12 8.56 7.32
C PHE A 75 1.39 9.75 8.26
N SER A 76 0.56 9.88 9.30
CA SER A 76 0.71 10.94 10.31
C SER A 76 1.92 10.73 11.23
N SER A 77 2.49 9.53 11.25
CA SER A 77 3.64 9.21 12.09
C SER A 77 4.63 8.27 11.39
N SER A 78 5.88 8.70 11.30
CA SER A 78 7.00 7.88 10.83
C SER A 78 7.19 6.61 11.67
N ARG A 79 6.90 6.68 12.98
CA ARG A 79 6.96 5.50 13.87
C ARG A 79 5.92 4.46 13.49
N TYR A 80 4.67 4.88 13.28
CA TYR A 80 3.62 3.97 12.83
C TYR A 80 3.94 3.37 11.45
N PHE A 81 4.40 4.20 10.52
CA PHE A 81 4.88 3.73 9.22
C PHE A 81 5.96 2.67 9.35
N SER A 82 6.98 2.90 10.19
CA SER A 82 8.09 1.96 10.37
C SER A 82 7.65 0.62 10.95
N LEU A 83 6.73 0.63 11.93
CA LEU A 83 6.14 -0.58 12.50
C LEU A 83 5.33 -1.37 11.47
N LEU A 84 4.49 -0.66 10.70
CA LEU A 84 3.68 -1.26 9.65
C LEU A 84 4.56 -1.82 8.52
N PHE A 85 5.59 -1.08 8.11
CA PHE A 85 6.54 -1.49 7.11
C PHE A 85 7.26 -2.77 7.56
N LYS A 86 7.74 -2.83 8.80
CA LYS A 86 8.35 -4.05 9.36
C LYS A 86 7.39 -5.22 9.40
N ARG A 87 6.13 -4.99 9.81
CA ARG A 87 5.10 -6.05 9.83
C ARG A 87 4.82 -6.64 8.45
N ILE A 88 4.82 -5.81 7.41
CA ILE A 88 4.47 -6.23 6.05
C ILE A 88 5.70 -6.70 5.25
N SER A 89 6.86 -6.07 5.44
CA SER A 89 8.09 -6.36 4.70
C SER A 89 9.03 -7.32 5.40
N GLY A 90 8.85 -7.58 6.69
CA GLY A 90 9.76 -8.38 7.52
C GLY A 90 10.92 -7.58 8.13
N CYS A 91 11.35 -6.48 7.52
CA CYS A 91 12.47 -5.64 7.98
C CYS A 91 12.06 -4.18 8.11
N THR A 92 12.83 -3.37 8.84
CA THR A 92 12.58 -1.93 8.94
C THR A 92 12.83 -1.19 7.61
N PRO A 93 12.24 0.00 7.41
CA PRO A 93 12.48 0.77 6.19
C PRO A 93 13.95 1.16 6.01
N ASP A 94 14.68 1.32 7.11
CA ASP A 94 16.11 1.63 7.12
C ASP A 94 16.94 0.42 6.65
N GLU A 95 16.68 -0.75 7.23
CA GLU A 95 17.28 -2.02 6.78
C GLU A 95 16.97 -2.33 5.31
N TYR A 96 15.76 -1.97 4.85
CA TYR A 96 15.37 -2.17 3.45
C TYR A 96 16.06 -1.19 2.49
N ARG A 97 16.44 0.01 2.97
CA ARG A 97 17.14 1.01 2.17
C ARG A 97 18.61 0.69 2.01
N GLN A 98 19.25 0.09 3.02
CA GLN A 98 20.65 -0.27 2.94
C GLN A 98 20.86 -1.27 1.80
N PRO A 99 21.49 -0.85 0.69
CA PRO A 99 21.91 -1.77 -0.34
C PRO A 99 23.13 -2.51 0.21
N ASN A 100 23.10 -3.83 0.17
CA ASN A 100 24.33 -4.61 0.27
C ASN A 100 25.21 -4.36 -0.96
#